data_AF-A0A959JLV9-F1
#
_entry.id   AF-A0A959JLV9-F1
#
_cell.length_a   1.000
_cell.length_b   1.000
_cell.length_c   1.000
_cell.angle_alpha   90.00
_cell.angle_beta   90.00
_cell.angle_gamma   90.00
#
_symmetry.space_group_name_H-M   'P 1'
#
loop_
_entity.id
_entity.type
_entity.pdbx_description
1 polymer ?
#
loop_
_entity_poly.entity_id
_entity_poly.type
_entity_poly.pdbx_seq_one_letter_code
_entity_poly.pdbx_strand_id
1 'polypeptide(L)'
;GQYQWGYDFNHESTYTQNFVDDVTTFWVEEFHFDGFRFDFTKGFTNYAPNGSVDGYDASRIKILSRMANKIWSVNPSTYVILEHWAPSAEESVLGSLNMKMWRNKTYDMVQGSTANNGGTFDGMATKTHIPLISSHDEQRLAYACLTQGRSSGQYNIKDSLIMLERIKMAAAFTYLQPGPKMIWQFDELGYDVDIDYNGRLGRKPQPWGAGSLGYYEDSLRQYVYEVYRGVIDLRKKVGGTALMQAKTNHKLSGEYRRLVYDTDTLDAVLVGNTSITGVDVVPQFTATGTWYDYFSGDSLNVTSIDQNFSYHPGEWHIFTNIRVASGRPELIRNYQNPVTVDPPKFKGNQKIKILFDATKADPKGSLGLIGVDKVYMQAGVIFKNSGNQNLQHIVGNYNDDGVGKMIKVNDNIWEIELVPNQYFNAGDEQIDKIGVWFRNADNTRFGYGYRGEIVYINVL
;
A
#
# COMPACT_ATOMS: atom_id res chain seq x y z
N GLY A 1 -28.47 -14.02 -24.58
CA GLY A 1 -29.74 -13.88 -23.84
C GLY A 1 -29.84 -12.47 -23.28
N GLN A 2 -30.83 -12.17 -22.43
CA GLN A 2 -31.11 -10.80 -21.93
C GLN A 2 -30.07 -10.24 -20.95
N TYR A 3 -28.91 -10.90 -20.77
CA TYR A 3 -27.88 -10.54 -19.79
C TYR A 3 -26.47 -10.82 -20.35
N GLN A 4 -26.18 -10.22 -21.51
CA GLN A 4 -25.02 -10.53 -22.34
C GLN A 4 -24.11 -9.32 -22.57
N TRP A 5 -22.80 -9.57 -22.66
CA TRP A 5 -21.85 -8.70 -23.35
C TRP A 5 -21.60 -9.28 -24.75
N GLY A 6 -22.47 -8.97 -25.71
CA GLY A 6 -22.37 -9.49 -27.08
C GLY A 6 -23.37 -10.61 -27.37
N TYR A 7 -22.96 -11.65 -28.11
CA TYR A 7 -23.82 -12.79 -28.46
C TYR A 7 -23.50 -14.00 -27.57
N ASP A 8 -24.44 -14.42 -26.73
CA ASP A 8 -24.23 -15.56 -25.83
C ASP A 8 -24.26 -16.91 -26.54
N PHE A 9 -23.39 -17.81 -26.10
CA PHE A 9 -23.46 -19.22 -26.47
C PHE A 9 -24.59 -19.94 -25.73
N ASN A 10 -25.28 -20.85 -26.43
CA ASN A 10 -26.17 -21.79 -25.77
C ASN A 10 -25.36 -22.92 -25.10
N HIS A 11 -25.01 -22.77 -23.82
CA HIS A 11 -24.22 -23.75 -23.07
C HIS A 11 -24.89 -25.11 -22.82
N GLU A 12 -26.19 -25.25 -23.10
CA GLU A 12 -26.91 -26.53 -23.06
C GLU A 12 -26.83 -27.30 -24.38
N SER A 13 -26.48 -26.61 -25.48
CA SER A 13 -26.28 -27.22 -26.79
C SER A 13 -25.08 -28.15 -26.80
N THR A 14 -25.23 -29.34 -27.38
CA THR A 14 -24.13 -30.29 -27.56
C THR A 14 -23.00 -29.70 -28.43
N TYR A 15 -23.32 -28.83 -29.37
CA TYR A 15 -22.31 -28.14 -30.20
C TYR A 15 -21.42 -27.23 -29.37
N THR A 16 -22.00 -26.45 -28.45
CA THR A 16 -21.25 -25.57 -27.56
C THR A 16 -20.45 -26.37 -26.54
N GLN A 17 -21.04 -27.45 -25.99
CA GLN A 17 -20.33 -28.34 -25.07
C GLN A 17 -19.10 -28.96 -25.73
N ASN A 18 -19.25 -29.53 -26.93
CA ASN A 18 -18.13 -30.10 -27.68
C ASN A 18 -17.07 -29.04 -28.00
N PHE A 19 -17.47 -27.85 -28.44
CA PHE A 19 -16.53 -26.77 -28.73
C PHE A 19 -15.70 -26.37 -27.50
N VAL A 20 -16.34 -26.18 -26.34
CA VAL A 20 -15.64 -25.84 -25.09
C VAL A 20 -14.73 -26.99 -24.64
N ASP A 21 -15.18 -28.23 -24.80
CA ASP A 21 -14.41 -29.42 -24.45
C ASP A 21 -13.17 -29.57 -25.33
N ASP A 22 -13.31 -29.38 -26.65
CA ASP A 22 -12.21 -29.45 -27.61
C ASP A 22 -11.18 -28.34 -27.34
N VAL A 23 -11.63 -27.10 -27.12
CA VAL A 23 -10.74 -25.97 -26.80
C VAL A 23 -9.97 -26.24 -25.51
N THR A 24 -10.67 -26.59 -24.43
CA THR A 24 -10.01 -26.80 -23.12
C THR A 24 -9.10 -28.02 -23.13
N THR A 25 -9.48 -29.11 -23.81
CA THR A 25 -8.63 -30.29 -23.98
C THR A 25 -7.38 -29.94 -24.77
N PHE A 26 -7.53 -29.28 -25.92
CA PHE A 26 -6.40 -28.91 -26.77
C PHE A 26 -5.39 -28.03 -26.03
N TRP A 27 -5.85 -27.05 -25.25
CA TRP A 27 -4.95 -26.15 -24.52
C TRP A 27 -4.20 -26.86 -23.37
N VAL A 28 -4.81 -27.86 -22.74
CA VAL A 28 -4.15 -28.70 -21.73
C VAL A 28 -3.15 -29.66 -22.38
N GLU A 29 -3.49 -30.29 -23.51
CA GLU A 29 -2.66 -31.31 -24.15
C GLU A 29 -1.52 -30.70 -24.98
N GLU A 30 -1.80 -29.71 -25.82
CA GLU A 30 -0.84 -29.10 -26.74
C GLU A 30 0.03 -28.04 -26.07
N PHE A 31 -0.58 -27.14 -25.29
CA PHE A 31 0.11 -26.01 -24.67
C PHE A 31 0.41 -26.20 -23.20
N HIS A 32 0.00 -27.33 -22.61
CA HIS A 32 0.26 -27.69 -21.23
C HIS A 32 -0.22 -26.66 -20.20
N PHE A 33 -1.40 -26.07 -20.44
CA PHE A 33 -1.99 -25.12 -19.51
C PHE A 33 -2.33 -25.77 -18.16
N ASP A 34 -1.88 -25.16 -17.07
CA ASP A 34 -2.18 -25.60 -15.70
C ASP A 34 -3.60 -25.26 -15.23
N GLY A 35 -4.34 -24.45 -15.99
CA GLY A 35 -5.66 -24.01 -15.56
C GLY A 35 -6.34 -23.01 -16.48
N PHE A 36 -7.61 -22.77 -16.17
CA PHE A 36 -8.47 -21.81 -16.86
C PHE A 36 -9.13 -20.86 -15.86
N ARG A 37 -9.20 -19.58 -16.21
CA ARG A 37 -10.13 -18.62 -15.62
C ARG A 37 -11.29 -18.44 -16.59
N PHE A 38 -12.48 -18.89 -16.20
CA PHE A 38 -13.69 -18.66 -16.95
C PHE A 38 -14.25 -17.27 -16.63
N ASP A 39 -14.37 -16.47 -17.68
CA ASP A 39 -14.96 -15.13 -17.66
C ASP A 39 -16.47 -15.21 -17.43
N PHE A 40 -17.01 -14.25 -16.68
CA PHE A 40 -18.45 -14.05 -16.49
C PHE A 40 -19.28 -15.33 -16.30
N THR A 41 -18.91 -16.18 -15.35
CA THR A 41 -19.55 -17.50 -15.22
C THR A 41 -21.02 -17.45 -14.84
N LYS A 42 -21.52 -16.31 -14.32
CA LYS A 42 -22.97 -16.09 -14.14
C LYS A 42 -23.75 -16.20 -15.45
N GLY A 43 -23.13 -15.86 -16.58
CA GLY A 43 -23.70 -15.96 -17.92
C GLY A 43 -23.63 -17.37 -18.53
N PHE A 44 -23.04 -18.36 -17.86
CA PHE A 44 -22.97 -19.75 -18.35
C PHE A 44 -24.28 -20.49 -18.09
N THR A 45 -25.38 -19.87 -18.49
CA THR A 45 -26.74 -20.36 -18.35
C THR A 45 -27.61 -19.77 -19.46
N ASN A 46 -28.57 -20.57 -19.94
CA ASN A 46 -29.65 -20.07 -20.80
C ASN A 46 -30.94 -19.82 -20.02
N TYR A 47 -30.88 -19.98 -18.69
CA TYR A 47 -31.96 -19.81 -17.75
C TYR A 47 -31.63 -18.66 -16.80
N ALA A 48 -32.55 -17.71 -16.62
CA ALA A 48 -32.41 -16.67 -15.61
C ALA A 48 -33.54 -16.86 -14.59
N PRO A 49 -33.25 -17.45 -13.41
CA PRO A 49 -34.25 -17.61 -12.35
C PRO A 49 -34.91 -16.26 -12.04
N ASN A 50 -36.24 -16.18 -12.19
CA ASN A 50 -37.01 -14.94 -12.02
C ASN A 50 -36.52 -13.75 -12.87
N GLY A 51 -35.88 -14.03 -14.01
CA GLY A 51 -35.32 -12.99 -14.88
C GLY A 51 -34.05 -12.33 -14.34
N SER A 52 -33.30 -12.98 -13.46
CA SER A 52 -31.98 -12.48 -13.03
C SER A 52 -30.94 -13.58 -13.00
N VAL A 53 -29.79 -13.33 -13.64
CA VAL A 53 -28.60 -14.18 -13.57
C VAL A 53 -27.92 -14.12 -12.19
N ASP A 54 -28.31 -13.18 -11.33
CA ASP A 54 -27.80 -13.06 -9.96
C ASP A 54 -28.49 -14.01 -8.98
N GLY A 55 -29.58 -14.66 -9.41
CA GLY A 55 -30.27 -15.69 -8.63
C GLY A 55 -29.48 -17.00 -8.57
N TYR A 56 -29.82 -17.85 -7.58
CA TYR A 56 -29.29 -19.21 -7.50
C TYR A 56 -29.76 -20.00 -8.72
N ASP A 57 -28.81 -20.63 -9.43
CA ASP A 57 -29.11 -21.32 -10.67
C ASP A 57 -28.51 -22.74 -10.70
N ALA A 58 -29.39 -23.74 -10.54
CA ALA A 58 -29.00 -25.14 -10.60
C ALA A 58 -28.48 -25.57 -11.98
N SER A 59 -28.97 -24.94 -13.07
CA SER A 59 -28.53 -25.25 -14.43
C SER A 59 -27.09 -24.77 -14.65
N ARG A 60 -26.76 -23.57 -14.17
CA ARG A 60 -25.41 -23.02 -14.20
C ARG A 60 -24.43 -23.89 -13.43
N ILE A 61 -24.78 -24.32 -12.22
CA ILE A 61 -23.97 -25.27 -11.44
C ILE A 61 -23.69 -26.54 -12.24
N LYS A 62 -24.73 -27.11 -12.87
CA LYS A 62 -24.61 -28.34 -13.68
C LYS A 62 -23.67 -28.14 -14.88
N ILE A 63 -23.80 -27.02 -15.59
CA ILE A 63 -22.97 -26.67 -16.75
C ILE A 63 -21.50 -26.52 -16.35
N LEU A 64 -21.23 -25.72 -15.32
CA LEU A 64 -19.88 -25.49 -14.81
C LEU A 64 -19.25 -26.79 -14.28
N SER A 65 -20.01 -27.60 -13.55
CA SER A 65 -19.57 -28.91 -13.05
C SER A 65 -19.21 -29.88 -14.18
N ARG A 66 -20.01 -29.91 -15.25
CA ARG A 66 -19.74 -30.71 -16.45
C ARG A 66 -18.42 -30.29 -17.11
N MET A 67 -18.21 -28.98 -17.31
CA MET A 67 -16.97 -28.45 -17.87
C MET A 67 -15.76 -28.82 -17.03
N ALA A 68 -15.82 -28.61 -15.72
CA ALA A 68 -14.71 -28.92 -14.82
C ALA A 68 -14.39 -30.42 -14.81
N ASN A 69 -15.41 -31.29 -14.77
CA ASN A 69 -15.23 -32.74 -14.85
C ASN A 69 -14.57 -33.17 -16.16
N LYS A 70 -14.92 -32.55 -17.28
CA LYS A 70 -14.24 -32.82 -18.57
C LYS A 70 -12.77 -32.43 -18.49
N ILE A 71 -12.45 -31.23 -18.01
CA ILE A 71 -11.07 -30.75 -17.86
C ILE A 71 -10.27 -31.70 -16.96
N TRP A 72 -10.83 -32.08 -15.81
CA TRP A 72 -10.17 -33.00 -14.88
C TRP A 72 -10.06 -34.44 -15.40
N SER A 73 -10.92 -34.86 -16.33
CA SER A 73 -10.75 -36.15 -17.02
C SER A 73 -9.53 -36.17 -17.94
N VAL A 74 -9.09 -35.01 -18.43
CA VAL A 74 -7.87 -34.84 -19.23
C VAL A 74 -6.66 -34.71 -18.28
N ASN A 75 -6.75 -33.81 -17.30
CA ASN A 75 -5.73 -33.65 -16.26
C ASN A 75 -6.36 -33.28 -14.90
N PRO A 76 -6.35 -34.17 -13.89
CA PRO A 76 -6.94 -33.93 -12.58
C PRO A 76 -6.31 -32.78 -11.79
N SER A 77 -5.13 -32.31 -12.17
CA SER A 77 -4.42 -31.22 -11.48
C SER A 77 -4.77 -29.83 -12.01
N THR A 78 -5.51 -29.74 -13.11
CA THR A 78 -5.82 -28.47 -13.77
C THR A 78 -6.74 -27.59 -12.92
N TYR A 79 -6.35 -26.33 -12.72
CA TYR A 79 -7.15 -25.35 -11.98
C TYR A 79 -8.37 -24.88 -12.78
N VAL A 80 -9.52 -24.85 -12.13
CA VAL A 80 -10.74 -24.23 -12.66
C VAL A 80 -11.07 -23.03 -11.79
N ILE A 81 -10.88 -21.83 -12.33
CA ILE A 81 -11.08 -20.54 -11.66
C ILE A 81 -12.27 -19.84 -12.32
N LEU A 82 -13.17 -19.29 -11.53
CA LEU A 82 -14.40 -18.68 -11.99
C LEU A 82 -14.42 -17.21 -11.60
N GLU A 83 -14.66 -16.33 -12.57
CA GLU A 83 -15.26 -15.04 -12.25
C GLU A 83 -16.74 -15.29 -11.92
N HIS A 84 -17.03 -15.47 -10.65
CA HIS A 84 -18.35 -15.88 -10.17
C HIS A 84 -18.77 -14.99 -9.02
N TRP A 85 -19.80 -14.18 -9.27
CA TRP A 85 -20.34 -13.19 -8.32
C TRP A 85 -21.81 -13.54 -8.02
N ALA A 86 -22.05 -14.78 -7.60
CA ALA A 86 -23.38 -15.38 -7.45
C ALA A 86 -23.73 -15.61 -5.97
N PRO A 87 -24.92 -16.14 -5.63
CA PRO A 87 -25.28 -16.40 -4.24
C PRO A 87 -24.33 -17.39 -3.56
N SER A 88 -24.06 -17.18 -2.27
CA SER A 88 -23.13 -18.00 -1.48
C SER A 88 -23.47 -19.49 -1.47
N ALA A 89 -24.75 -19.86 -1.59
CA ALA A 89 -25.19 -21.24 -1.70
C ALA A 89 -24.64 -21.93 -2.97
N GLU A 90 -24.57 -21.21 -4.08
CA GLU A 90 -24.01 -21.72 -5.34
C GLU A 90 -22.49 -21.78 -5.27
N GLU A 91 -21.84 -20.72 -4.78
CA GLU A 91 -20.39 -20.69 -4.55
C GLU A 91 -19.94 -21.84 -3.63
N SER A 92 -20.75 -22.20 -2.64
CA SER A 92 -20.47 -23.31 -1.73
C SER A 92 -20.44 -24.66 -2.46
N VAL A 93 -21.39 -24.90 -3.38
CA VAL A 93 -21.42 -26.12 -4.18
C VAL A 93 -20.20 -26.18 -5.11
N LEU A 94 -19.94 -25.12 -5.87
CA LEU A 94 -18.82 -25.08 -6.82
C LEU A 94 -17.46 -25.16 -6.11
N GLY A 95 -17.31 -24.47 -4.97
CA GLY A 95 -16.12 -24.55 -4.13
C GLY A 95 -15.88 -25.93 -3.53
N SER A 96 -16.94 -26.69 -3.19
CA SER A 96 -16.83 -28.07 -2.70
C SER A 96 -16.31 -29.04 -3.77
N LEU A 97 -16.53 -28.72 -5.05
CA LEU A 97 -15.97 -29.43 -6.20
C LEU A 97 -14.51 -29.03 -6.48
N ASN A 98 -13.89 -28.22 -5.62
CA ASN A 98 -12.52 -27.70 -5.78
C ASN A 98 -12.33 -26.65 -6.89
N MET A 99 -13.41 -26.10 -7.46
CA MET A 99 -13.31 -24.87 -8.25
C MET A 99 -12.90 -23.70 -7.36
N LYS A 100 -12.22 -22.71 -7.93
CA LYS A 100 -11.87 -21.45 -7.26
C LYS A 100 -12.70 -20.33 -7.82
N MET A 101 -13.01 -19.33 -7.01
CA MET A 101 -13.78 -18.15 -7.43
C MET A 101 -13.01 -16.87 -7.14
N TRP A 102 -13.21 -15.82 -7.92
CA TRP A 102 -12.64 -14.52 -7.59
C TRP A 102 -13.29 -13.93 -6.33
N ARG A 103 -12.52 -13.13 -5.58
CA ARG A 103 -13.06 -12.37 -4.44
C ARG A 103 -12.52 -10.95 -4.48
N ASN A 104 -13.40 -10.00 -4.78
CA ASN A 104 -13.03 -8.60 -4.86
C ASN A 104 -12.89 -8.01 -3.46
N LYS A 105 -11.69 -7.52 -3.14
CA LYS A 105 -11.37 -6.79 -1.90
C LYS A 105 -10.79 -5.40 -2.19
N THR A 106 -10.87 -4.93 -3.43
CA THR A 106 -10.37 -3.63 -3.87
C THR A 106 -11.00 -2.51 -3.04
N TYR A 107 -12.33 -2.44 -2.99
CA TYR A 107 -13.04 -1.36 -2.30
C TYR A 107 -12.69 -1.29 -0.81
N ASP A 108 -12.61 -2.45 -0.14
CA ASP A 108 -12.18 -2.51 1.26
C ASP A 108 -10.73 -2.03 1.46
N MET A 109 -9.81 -2.40 0.56
CA MET A 109 -8.40 -1.98 0.65
C MET A 109 -8.25 -0.50 0.37
N VAL A 110 -9.02 0.04 -0.57
CA VAL A 110 -9.05 1.47 -0.85
C VAL A 110 -9.45 2.23 0.41
N GLN A 111 -10.49 1.81 1.13
CA GLN A 111 -10.92 2.49 2.36
C GLN A 111 -9.82 2.53 3.43
N GLY A 112 -9.13 1.41 3.66
CA GLY A 112 -8.02 1.33 4.61
C GLY A 112 -6.80 2.14 4.17
N SER A 113 -6.45 2.08 2.88
CA SER A 113 -5.26 2.74 2.35
C SER A 113 -5.44 4.25 2.21
N THR A 114 -6.66 4.74 2.01
CA THR A 114 -6.98 6.17 1.87
C THR A 114 -7.40 6.86 3.19
N ALA A 115 -7.46 6.12 4.30
CA ALA A 115 -7.92 6.60 5.62
C ALA A 115 -9.39 7.07 5.66
N ASN A 116 -10.24 6.48 4.81
CA ASN A 116 -11.68 6.77 4.82
C ASN A 116 -12.45 6.03 5.94
N ASN A 117 -11.75 5.32 6.83
CA ASN A 117 -12.27 4.62 8.02
C ASN A 117 -13.40 3.60 7.74
N GLY A 118 -13.59 3.18 6.49
CA GLY A 118 -14.48 2.11 6.06
C GLY A 118 -13.78 0.80 5.71
N GLY A 119 -14.54 -0.17 5.21
CA GLY A 119 -14.05 -1.45 4.68
C GLY A 119 -13.49 -2.43 5.72
N THR A 120 -13.48 -3.71 5.38
CA THR A 120 -12.98 -4.80 6.23
C THR A 120 -11.99 -5.68 5.47
N PHE A 121 -10.93 -6.13 6.16
CA PHE A 121 -9.94 -7.07 5.62
C PHE A 121 -10.40 -8.53 5.73
N ASP A 122 -11.64 -8.75 6.16
CA ASP A 122 -12.28 -10.06 6.28
C ASP A 122 -12.54 -10.75 4.93
N GLY A 123 -12.65 -12.07 4.98
CA GLY A 123 -12.88 -12.94 3.83
C GLY A 123 -11.66 -13.17 2.95
N MET A 124 -10.48 -12.68 3.32
CA MET A 124 -9.24 -12.91 2.58
C MET A 124 -8.55 -14.24 2.92
N ALA A 125 -8.76 -14.77 4.13
CA ALA A 125 -8.29 -16.09 4.53
C ALA A 125 -9.26 -17.19 4.04
N THR A 126 -9.05 -17.66 2.80
CA THR A 126 -9.97 -18.62 2.15
C THR A 126 -9.26 -19.53 1.17
N LYS A 127 -9.76 -20.77 1.01
CA LYS A 127 -9.23 -21.79 0.08
C LYS A 127 -10.07 -21.97 -1.19
N THR A 128 -11.30 -21.47 -1.18
CA THR A 128 -12.25 -21.59 -2.30
C THR A 128 -12.29 -20.34 -3.16
N HIS A 129 -11.73 -19.23 -2.68
CA HIS A 129 -11.66 -18.00 -3.44
C HIS A 129 -10.23 -17.48 -3.59
N ILE A 130 -10.03 -16.63 -4.57
CA ILE A 130 -8.80 -15.89 -4.85
C ILE A 130 -9.09 -14.41 -4.61
N PRO A 131 -8.80 -13.90 -3.40
CA PRO A 131 -8.86 -12.48 -3.12
C PRO A 131 -7.91 -11.67 -4.00
N LEU A 132 -8.42 -10.53 -4.47
CA LEU A 132 -7.70 -9.52 -5.25
C LEU A 132 -7.96 -8.13 -4.64
N ILE A 133 -6.99 -7.23 -4.78
CA ILE A 133 -7.10 -5.84 -4.30
C ILE A 133 -7.02 -4.80 -5.42
N SER A 134 -6.81 -5.28 -6.65
CA SER A 134 -6.83 -4.56 -7.92
C SER A 134 -6.96 -5.62 -9.03
N SER A 135 -7.41 -5.23 -10.21
CA SER A 135 -7.55 -6.11 -11.39
C SER A 135 -7.62 -5.29 -12.67
N HIS A 136 -7.91 -5.94 -13.81
CA HIS A 136 -8.20 -5.23 -15.05
C HIS A 136 -9.52 -4.45 -15.02
N ASP A 137 -10.46 -4.81 -14.14
CA ASP A 137 -11.76 -4.13 -14.00
C ASP A 137 -11.79 -3.14 -12.83
N GLU A 138 -10.80 -3.23 -11.94
CA GLU A 138 -10.72 -2.47 -10.70
C GLU A 138 -9.58 -1.43 -10.71
N GLN A 139 -9.83 -0.29 -10.05
CA GLN A 139 -8.86 0.79 -9.95
C GLN A 139 -7.61 0.37 -9.16
N ARG A 140 -6.45 0.91 -9.53
CA ARG A 140 -5.16 0.67 -8.87
C ARG A 140 -5.16 1.31 -7.50
N LEU A 141 -4.67 0.59 -6.49
CA LEU A 141 -4.64 1.09 -5.12
C LEU A 141 -3.77 2.35 -4.97
N ALA A 142 -2.64 2.42 -5.66
CA ALA A 142 -1.75 3.59 -5.66
C ALA A 142 -2.45 4.82 -6.25
N TYR A 143 -3.14 4.66 -7.40
CA TYR A 143 -3.94 5.74 -7.99
C TYR A 143 -5.05 6.22 -7.05
N ALA A 144 -5.75 5.28 -6.38
CA ALA A 144 -6.78 5.62 -5.40
C ALA A 144 -6.21 6.41 -4.21
N CYS A 145 -5.00 6.07 -3.73
CA CYS A 145 -4.31 6.86 -2.70
C CYS A 145 -4.02 8.29 -3.17
N LEU A 146 -3.49 8.46 -4.38
CA LEU A 146 -3.15 9.79 -4.92
C LEU A 146 -4.37 10.67 -5.17
N THR A 147 -5.51 10.08 -5.54
CA THR A 147 -6.72 10.84 -5.92
C THR A 147 -7.70 11.02 -4.78
N GLN A 148 -7.89 9.98 -3.95
CA GLN A 148 -8.91 9.90 -2.91
C GLN A 148 -8.34 9.90 -1.48
N GLY A 149 -7.01 9.81 -1.32
CA GLY A 149 -6.36 9.81 -0.02
C GLY A 149 -6.68 11.05 0.81
N ARG A 150 -6.90 10.87 2.12
CA ARG A 150 -7.10 11.98 3.04
C ARG A 150 -5.79 12.66 3.41
N SER A 151 -5.90 13.86 3.98
CA SER A 151 -4.80 14.58 4.59
C SER A 151 -5.21 15.15 5.95
N SER A 152 -4.25 15.26 6.85
CA SER A 152 -4.39 15.93 8.15
C SER A 152 -3.06 16.55 8.53
N GLY A 153 -3.06 17.88 8.76
CA GLY A 153 -1.83 18.63 9.00
C GLY A 153 -0.83 18.41 7.85
N GLN A 154 0.35 17.91 8.18
CA GLN A 154 1.44 17.66 7.23
C GLN A 154 1.44 16.23 6.67
N TYR A 155 0.59 15.33 7.18
CA TYR A 155 0.46 13.99 6.65
C TYR A 155 -0.60 13.99 5.53
N ASN A 156 -0.17 13.74 4.29
CA ASN A 156 -1.03 13.77 3.11
C ASN A 156 -0.85 12.49 2.29
N ILE A 157 -1.86 11.63 2.24
CA ILE A 157 -1.78 10.36 1.49
C ILE A 157 -1.66 10.60 -0.03
N LYS A 158 -2.02 11.80 -0.52
CA LYS A 158 -1.84 12.18 -1.92
C LYS A 158 -0.40 12.53 -2.28
N ASP A 159 0.49 12.61 -1.31
CA ASP A 159 1.94 12.66 -1.52
C ASP A 159 2.43 11.26 -1.95
N SER A 160 3.24 11.18 -3.01
CA SER A 160 3.70 9.91 -3.55
C SER A 160 4.55 9.12 -2.56
N LEU A 161 5.37 9.77 -1.73
CA LEU A 161 6.21 9.10 -0.73
C LEU A 161 5.35 8.46 0.36
N ILE A 162 4.28 9.13 0.78
CA ILE A 162 3.33 8.59 1.75
C ILE A 162 2.49 7.48 1.09
N MET A 163 2.01 7.68 -0.13
CA MET A 163 1.28 6.67 -0.89
C MET A 163 2.04 5.34 -0.97
N LEU A 164 3.35 5.39 -1.28
CA LEU A 164 4.20 4.19 -1.36
C LEU A 164 4.23 3.42 -0.04
N GLU A 165 4.23 4.10 1.12
CA GLU A 165 4.14 3.43 2.42
C GLU A 165 2.74 2.83 2.69
N ARG A 166 1.67 3.49 2.23
CA ARG A 166 0.30 2.98 2.39
C ARG A 166 0.08 1.70 1.61
N ILE A 167 0.59 1.62 0.38
CA ILE A 167 0.44 0.40 -0.43
C ILE A 167 1.33 -0.75 0.08
N LYS A 168 2.47 -0.46 0.70
CA LYS A 168 3.30 -1.47 1.39
C LYS A 168 2.54 -2.09 2.57
N MET A 169 1.89 -1.25 3.38
CA MET A 169 1.01 -1.73 4.45
C MET A 169 -0.14 -2.58 3.91
N ALA A 170 -0.81 -2.13 2.84
CA ALA A 170 -1.90 -2.87 2.22
C ALA A 170 -1.44 -4.24 1.69
N ALA A 171 -0.25 -4.31 1.11
CA ALA A 171 0.36 -5.56 0.67
C ALA A 171 0.61 -6.51 1.84
N ALA A 172 1.13 -6.02 2.97
CA ALA A 172 1.31 -6.83 4.18
C ALA A 172 -0.01 -7.46 4.66
N PHE A 173 -1.08 -6.67 4.76
CA PHE A 173 -2.39 -7.17 5.18
C PHE A 173 -3.07 -8.10 4.15
N THR A 174 -2.70 -8.00 2.88
CA THR A 174 -3.27 -8.83 1.81
C THR A 174 -2.53 -10.16 1.70
N TYR A 175 -1.21 -10.11 1.62
CA TYR A 175 -0.41 -11.26 1.22
C TYR A 175 0.09 -12.11 2.38
N LEU A 176 0.06 -11.62 3.63
CA LEU A 176 0.33 -12.46 4.81
C LEU A 176 -0.84 -13.40 5.14
N GLN A 177 -2.06 -13.08 4.70
CA GLN A 177 -3.23 -13.94 4.91
C GLN A 177 -3.13 -15.24 4.09
N PRO A 178 -3.56 -16.39 4.64
CA PRO A 178 -3.45 -17.67 3.96
C PRO A 178 -4.42 -17.82 2.78
N GLY A 179 -4.20 -18.88 1.98
CA GLY A 179 -4.98 -19.15 0.77
C GLY A 179 -4.50 -18.39 -0.47
N PRO A 180 -4.92 -18.76 -1.68
CA PRO A 180 -4.43 -18.11 -2.90
C PRO A 180 -4.72 -16.60 -2.87
N LYS A 181 -3.88 -15.83 -3.55
CA LYS A 181 -3.99 -14.37 -3.70
C LYS A 181 -3.60 -14.00 -5.12
N MET A 182 -4.23 -13.00 -5.67
CA MET A 182 -3.86 -12.44 -6.97
C MET A 182 -3.18 -11.09 -6.77
N ILE A 183 -1.99 -10.95 -7.36
CA ILE A 183 -1.33 -9.67 -7.56
C ILE A 183 -1.72 -9.21 -8.96
N TRP A 184 -2.27 -8.00 -9.10
CA TRP A 184 -2.45 -7.41 -10.41
C TRP A 184 -1.13 -6.81 -10.88
N GLN A 185 -0.82 -6.96 -12.17
CA GLN A 185 0.49 -6.60 -12.70
C GLN A 185 0.90 -5.18 -12.30
N PHE A 186 2.12 -5.07 -11.78
CA PHE A 186 2.79 -3.83 -11.39
C PHE A 186 2.32 -3.20 -10.07
N ASP A 187 1.32 -3.76 -9.38
CA ASP A 187 0.98 -3.33 -8.02
C ASP A 187 2.20 -3.37 -7.08
N GLU A 188 3.09 -4.35 -7.29
CA GLU A 188 4.37 -4.51 -6.60
C GLU A 188 5.39 -3.40 -6.86
N LEU A 189 5.12 -2.49 -7.80
CA LEU A 189 5.89 -1.27 -8.06
C LEU A 189 5.11 0.00 -7.72
N GLY A 190 3.94 -0.13 -7.09
CA GLY A 190 3.04 0.99 -6.80
C GLY A 190 2.43 1.62 -8.05
N TYR A 191 2.03 0.81 -9.02
CA TYR A 191 1.48 1.29 -10.29
C TYR A 191 0.27 2.20 -10.08
N ASP A 192 0.43 3.46 -10.46
CA ASP A 192 -0.47 4.57 -10.19
C ASP A 192 -1.07 5.17 -11.46
N VAL A 193 -1.08 4.39 -12.55
CA VAL A 193 -1.77 4.77 -13.79
C VAL A 193 -3.25 4.40 -13.68
N ASP A 194 -4.11 5.34 -14.05
CA ASP A 194 -5.56 5.16 -14.09
C ASP A 194 -5.96 3.96 -14.95
N ILE A 195 -6.93 3.18 -14.48
CA ILE A 195 -7.57 2.09 -15.24
C ILE A 195 -8.12 2.57 -16.59
N ASP A 196 -8.57 3.82 -16.67
CA ASP A 196 -9.14 4.39 -17.90
C ASP A 196 -8.12 5.22 -18.72
N TYR A 197 -6.82 5.16 -18.37
CA TYR A 197 -5.76 5.73 -19.21
C TYR A 197 -5.80 5.11 -20.61
N ASN A 198 -5.97 5.95 -21.63
CA ASN A 198 -6.16 5.53 -23.03
C ASN A 198 -7.39 4.60 -23.23
N GLY A 199 -8.42 4.75 -22.39
CA GLY A 199 -9.62 3.91 -22.37
C GLY A 199 -9.42 2.60 -21.61
N ARG A 200 -10.52 1.96 -21.20
CA ARG A 200 -10.54 0.74 -20.36
C ARG A 200 -9.66 -0.39 -20.93
N LEU A 201 -9.84 -0.69 -22.22
CA LEU A 201 -9.10 -1.74 -22.94
C LEU A 201 -7.77 -1.23 -23.53
N GLY A 202 -7.44 0.05 -23.33
CA GLY A 202 -6.23 0.65 -23.88
C GLY A 202 -4.97 0.10 -23.21
N ARG A 203 -3.92 -0.10 -24.01
CA ARG A 203 -2.58 -0.47 -23.51
C ARG A 203 -2.08 0.62 -22.56
N LYS A 204 -1.75 0.20 -21.34
CA LYS A 204 -1.18 1.08 -20.31
C LYS A 204 0.35 1.14 -20.43
N PRO A 205 1.00 2.26 -20.03
CA PRO A 205 2.44 2.42 -20.13
C PRO A 205 3.17 1.36 -19.30
N GLN A 206 4.26 0.83 -19.85
CA GLN A 206 5.07 -0.17 -19.16
C GLN A 206 5.92 0.49 -18.06
N PRO A 207 6.26 -0.22 -16.98
CA PRO A 207 7.11 0.33 -15.93
C PRO A 207 8.62 0.31 -16.27
N TRP A 208 9.04 -0.38 -17.33
CA TRP A 208 10.44 -0.50 -17.75
C TRP A 208 10.60 -0.42 -19.27
N GLY A 209 11.85 -0.17 -19.71
CA GLY A 209 12.24 -0.09 -21.11
C GLY A 209 12.27 1.33 -21.67
N ALA A 210 12.66 1.46 -22.94
CA ALA A 210 12.74 2.76 -23.62
C ALA A 210 11.35 3.42 -23.74
N GLY A 211 11.23 4.68 -23.30
CA GLY A 211 9.97 5.43 -23.31
C GLY A 211 8.94 4.97 -22.26
N SER A 212 9.38 4.21 -21.25
CA SER A 212 8.54 3.71 -20.16
C SER A 212 8.37 4.73 -19.03
N LEU A 213 7.66 4.33 -17.97
CA LEU A 213 7.51 5.12 -16.76
C LEU A 213 8.79 5.18 -15.89
N GLY A 214 9.79 4.31 -16.14
CA GLY A 214 11.02 4.24 -15.34
C GLY A 214 10.82 3.75 -13.91
N TYR A 215 9.70 3.07 -13.62
CA TYR A 215 9.36 2.62 -12.27
C TYR A 215 10.26 1.50 -11.77
N TYR A 216 10.82 0.71 -12.67
CA TYR A 216 11.73 -0.36 -12.28
C TYR A 216 13.09 0.20 -11.82
N GLU A 217 13.52 1.34 -12.35
CA GLU A 217 14.76 2.01 -11.98
C GLU A 217 14.61 2.93 -10.74
N ASP A 218 13.38 3.23 -10.33
CA ASP A 218 13.07 4.02 -9.14
C ASP A 218 13.31 3.20 -7.85
N SER A 219 14.27 3.65 -7.04
CA SER A 219 14.66 2.97 -5.80
C SER A 219 13.54 2.90 -4.75
N LEU A 220 12.64 3.88 -4.69
CA LEU A 220 11.53 3.90 -3.75
C LEU A 220 10.44 2.91 -4.15
N ARG A 221 10.21 2.74 -5.46
CA ARG A 221 9.31 1.69 -5.99
C ARG A 221 9.92 0.30 -5.84
N GLN A 222 11.23 0.16 -5.98
CA GLN A 222 11.93 -1.09 -5.63
C GLN A 222 11.74 -1.47 -4.15
N TYR A 223 11.61 -0.50 -3.24
CA TYR A 223 11.24 -0.81 -1.85
C TYR A 223 9.82 -1.39 -1.72
N VAL A 224 8.88 -1.01 -2.58
CA VAL A 224 7.55 -1.66 -2.61
C VAL A 224 7.70 -3.12 -3.02
N TYR A 225 8.46 -3.37 -4.10
CA TYR A 225 8.71 -4.72 -4.60
C TYR A 225 9.35 -5.62 -3.54
N GLU A 226 10.37 -5.12 -2.84
CA GLU A 226 11.06 -5.85 -1.78
C GLU A 226 10.18 -6.09 -0.55
N VAL A 227 9.23 -5.20 -0.24
CA VAL A 227 8.22 -5.45 0.79
C VAL A 227 7.26 -6.56 0.37
N TYR A 228 6.75 -6.53 -0.86
CA TYR A 228 5.90 -7.60 -1.39
C TYR A 228 6.61 -8.96 -1.30
N ARG A 229 7.86 -9.02 -1.79
CA ARG A 229 8.71 -10.19 -1.67
C ARG A 229 8.89 -10.62 -0.22
N GLY A 230 9.26 -9.70 0.66
CA GLY A 230 9.50 -9.97 2.08
C GLY A 230 8.28 -10.56 2.80
N VAL A 231 7.09 -10.02 2.54
CA VAL A 231 5.82 -10.55 3.09
C VAL A 231 5.54 -11.95 2.57
N ILE A 232 5.72 -12.21 1.27
CA ILE A 232 5.51 -13.53 0.67
C ILE A 232 6.53 -14.54 1.22
N ASP A 233 7.79 -14.12 1.40
CA ASP A 233 8.84 -14.96 1.98
C ASP A 233 8.52 -15.31 3.44
N LEU A 234 8.06 -14.35 4.24
CA LEU A 234 7.59 -14.62 5.61
C LEU A 234 6.40 -15.59 5.61
N ARG A 235 5.40 -15.35 4.75
CA ARG A 235 4.25 -16.25 4.62
C ARG A 235 4.67 -17.68 4.27
N LYS A 236 5.65 -17.87 3.39
CA LYS A 236 6.21 -19.19 3.06
C LYS A 236 6.94 -19.82 4.24
N LYS A 237 7.67 -19.02 5.04
CA LYS A 237 8.37 -19.48 6.25
C LYS A 237 7.41 -19.94 7.34
N VAL A 238 6.34 -19.19 7.61
CA VAL A 238 5.29 -19.64 8.55
C VAL A 238 4.60 -20.90 8.00
N GLY A 239 4.31 -20.90 6.69
CA GLY A 239 3.70 -22.02 5.99
C GLY A 239 2.19 -21.87 5.86
N GLY A 240 1.66 -22.17 4.67
CA GLY A 240 0.25 -21.95 4.36
C GLY A 240 -0.72 -22.78 5.22
N THR A 241 -0.35 -24.01 5.58
CA THR A 241 -1.15 -24.86 6.48
C THR A 241 -1.15 -24.31 7.90
N ALA A 242 0.01 -23.93 8.43
CA ALA A 242 0.12 -23.33 9.76
C ALA A 242 -0.69 -22.05 9.86
N LEU A 243 -0.58 -21.13 8.88
CA LEU A 243 -1.39 -19.91 8.85
C LEU A 243 -2.90 -20.17 8.79
N MET A 244 -3.34 -21.22 8.07
CA MET A 244 -4.76 -21.60 8.01
C MET A 244 -5.29 -22.22 9.31
N GLN A 245 -4.43 -22.86 10.09
CA GLN A 245 -4.78 -23.59 11.33
C GLN A 245 -4.45 -22.81 12.60
N ALA A 246 -3.71 -21.72 12.47
CA ALA A 246 -3.30 -20.85 13.57
C ALA A 246 -4.49 -20.44 14.43
N LYS A 247 -4.27 -20.35 15.74
CA LYS A 247 -5.18 -19.59 16.58
C LYS A 247 -4.99 -18.11 16.28
N THR A 248 -6.08 -17.37 16.12
CA THR A 248 -6.03 -15.98 15.66
C THR A 248 -6.72 -15.02 16.62
N ASN A 249 -6.26 -13.77 16.61
CA ASN A 249 -6.90 -12.63 17.28
C ASN A 249 -6.88 -11.42 16.35
N HIS A 250 -7.46 -11.57 15.16
CA HIS A 250 -7.46 -10.54 14.14
C HIS A 250 -8.36 -9.35 14.53
N LYS A 251 -7.94 -8.15 14.12
CA LYS A 251 -8.79 -6.95 14.06
C LYS A 251 -8.77 -6.45 12.62
N LEU A 252 -9.84 -6.70 11.87
CA LEU A 252 -9.85 -6.53 10.41
C LEU A 252 -10.49 -5.22 9.94
N SER A 253 -10.97 -4.39 10.87
CA SER A 253 -11.62 -3.10 10.63
C SER A 253 -11.25 -2.07 11.71
N GLY A 254 -11.62 -0.81 11.46
CA GLY A 254 -11.31 0.32 12.34
C GLY A 254 -10.01 1.03 11.99
N GLU A 255 -9.62 1.97 12.86
CA GLU A 255 -8.53 2.92 12.64
C GLU A 255 -7.15 2.26 12.60
N TYR A 256 -6.94 1.23 13.42
CA TYR A 256 -5.83 0.30 13.29
C TYR A 256 -6.36 -1.12 13.05
N ARG A 257 -5.57 -1.91 12.34
CA ARG A 257 -5.88 -3.30 12.01
C ARG A 257 -4.73 -4.20 12.47
N ARG A 258 -5.03 -5.47 12.73
CA ARG A 258 -4.01 -6.47 13.05
C ARG A 258 -4.35 -7.85 12.50
N LEU A 259 -3.33 -8.60 12.15
CA LEU A 259 -3.35 -10.05 11.99
C LEU A 259 -2.46 -10.65 13.08
N VAL A 260 -2.93 -11.72 13.71
CA VAL A 260 -2.24 -12.44 14.78
C VAL A 260 -2.35 -13.91 14.43
N TYR A 261 -1.21 -14.57 14.29
CA TYR A 261 -1.10 -16.00 14.01
C TYR A 261 -0.28 -16.63 15.13
N ASP A 262 -0.96 -17.37 16.00
CA ASP A 262 -0.41 -18.24 17.04
C ASP A 262 -0.32 -19.66 16.46
N THR A 263 0.91 -20.14 16.25
CA THR A 263 1.22 -21.40 15.59
C THR A 263 2.15 -22.25 16.45
N ASP A 264 2.29 -23.53 16.11
CA ASP A 264 3.22 -24.41 16.83
C ASP A 264 4.71 -24.10 16.57
N THR A 265 5.03 -23.26 15.57
CA THR A 265 6.42 -23.07 15.10
C THR A 265 6.87 -21.61 15.05
N LEU A 266 6.15 -20.74 14.34
CA LEU A 266 6.53 -19.35 14.08
C LEU A 266 5.31 -18.46 14.18
N ASP A 267 5.22 -17.71 15.26
CA ASP A 267 4.14 -16.75 15.45
C ASP A 267 4.42 -15.48 14.67
N ALA A 268 3.36 -14.88 14.13
CA ALA A 268 3.44 -13.65 13.38
C ALA A 268 2.34 -12.68 13.82
N VAL A 269 2.72 -11.43 14.11
CA VAL A 269 1.81 -10.34 14.45
C VAL A 269 2.06 -9.19 13.50
N LEU A 270 1.11 -8.92 12.60
CA LEU A 270 1.07 -7.72 11.78
C LEU A 270 0.11 -6.73 12.43
N VAL A 271 0.54 -5.49 12.66
CA VAL A 271 -0.30 -4.41 13.19
C VAL A 271 0.01 -3.11 12.44
N GLY A 272 -1.02 -2.32 12.13
CA GLY A 272 -0.83 -1.07 11.39
C GLY A 272 -1.95 -0.05 11.58
N ASN A 273 -1.57 1.22 11.63
CA ASN A 273 -2.45 2.37 11.72
C ASN A 273 -2.92 2.81 10.33
N THR A 274 -4.17 2.51 10.01
CA THR A 274 -4.83 2.87 8.76
C THR A 274 -5.49 4.25 8.79
N SER A 275 -5.50 4.94 9.92
CA SER A 275 -6.10 6.27 10.05
C SER A 275 -5.21 7.39 9.51
N ILE A 276 -5.72 8.63 9.55
CA ILE A 276 -5.02 9.86 9.15
C ILE A 276 -4.36 10.58 10.34
N THR A 277 -4.49 10.04 11.55
CA THR A 277 -3.95 10.60 12.80
C THR A 277 -3.17 9.53 13.57
N GLY A 278 -2.48 9.92 14.64
CA GLY A 278 -1.91 8.93 15.55
C GLY A 278 -2.99 8.14 16.29
N VAL A 279 -2.72 6.88 16.61
CA VAL A 279 -3.65 6.00 17.35
C VAL A 279 -2.90 5.12 18.34
N ASP A 280 -3.58 4.78 19.43
CA ASP A 280 -3.14 3.75 20.37
C ASP A 280 -3.50 2.36 19.83
N VAL A 281 -2.49 1.49 19.75
CA VAL A 281 -2.61 0.12 19.24
C VAL A 281 -2.26 -0.89 20.30
N VAL A 282 -3.05 -1.97 20.34
CA VAL A 282 -2.72 -3.16 21.12
C VAL A 282 -2.49 -4.30 20.11
N PRO A 283 -1.21 -4.66 19.84
CA PRO A 283 -0.86 -5.69 18.86
C PRO A 283 -1.40 -7.08 19.21
N GLN A 284 -1.64 -7.36 20.51
CA GLN A 284 -2.09 -8.66 21.01
C GLN A 284 -1.11 -9.78 20.64
N PHE A 285 0.13 -9.63 21.13
CA PHE A 285 1.16 -10.66 20.99
C PHE A 285 0.69 -11.99 21.58
N THR A 286 1.15 -13.11 21.02
CA THR A 286 0.74 -14.45 21.44
C THR A 286 1.35 -14.85 22.80
N ALA A 287 2.50 -14.25 23.15
CA ALA A 287 3.19 -14.43 24.42
C ALA A 287 4.05 -13.21 24.77
N THR A 288 4.38 -13.06 26.06
CA THR A 288 5.43 -12.15 26.54
C THR A 288 6.82 -12.67 26.17
N GLY A 289 7.82 -11.78 26.10
CA GLY A 289 9.20 -12.11 25.77
C GLY A 289 9.75 -11.28 24.63
N THR A 290 10.87 -11.70 24.05
CA THR A 290 11.49 -10.98 22.93
C THR A 290 10.80 -11.32 21.62
N TRP A 291 10.34 -10.29 20.92
CA TRP A 291 9.84 -10.33 19.56
C TRP A 291 10.79 -9.58 18.64
N TYR A 292 10.76 -9.92 17.35
CA TYR A 292 11.63 -9.33 16.34
C TYR A 292 10.80 -8.71 15.22
N ASP A 293 11.03 -7.44 14.93
CA ASP A 293 10.44 -6.80 13.77
C ASP A 293 11.10 -7.35 12.50
N TYR A 294 10.28 -7.90 11.61
CA TYR A 294 10.72 -8.59 10.40
C TYR A 294 11.46 -7.66 9.44
N PHE A 295 11.03 -6.41 9.34
CA PHE A 295 11.56 -5.46 8.37
C PHE A 295 12.61 -4.54 8.98
N SER A 296 12.47 -4.08 10.21
CA SER A 296 13.55 -3.28 10.81
C SER A 296 14.73 -4.16 11.28
N GLY A 297 14.45 -5.40 11.68
CA GLY A 297 15.43 -6.29 12.31
C GLY A 297 15.64 -5.99 13.81
N ASP A 298 14.97 -5.00 14.36
CA ASP A 298 15.05 -4.70 15.79
C ASP A 298 14.31 -5.74 16.62
N SER A 299 14.54 -5.69 17.93
CA SER A 299 13.84 -6.51 18.89
C SER A 299 13.03 -5.66 19.86
N LEU A 300 11.86 -6.18 20.25
CA LEU A 300 10.97 -5.61 21.25
C LEU A 300 10.80 -6.61 22.40
N ASN A 301 11.04 -6.18 23.64
CA ASN A 301 10.72 -6.99 24.80
C ASN A 301 9.27 -6.72 25.24
N VAL A 302 8.38 -7.66 24.97
CA VAL A 302 6.96 -7.60 25.31
C VAL A 302 6.76 -8.08 26.74
N THR A 303 6.33 -7.16 27.63
CA THR A 303 6.11 -7.47 29.05
C THR A 303 4.65 -7.78 29.38
N SER A 304 3.72 -7.42 28.48
CA SER A 304 2.30 -7.76 28.54
C SER A 304 1.76 -7.94 27.13
N ILE A 305 0.91 -8.95 26.92
CA ILE A 305 0.23 -9.14 25.63
C ILE A 305 -0.78 -8.02 25.31
N ASP A 306 -1.22 -7.31 26.34
CA ASP A 306 -2.10 -6.13 26.25
C ASP A 306 -1.32 -4.81 26.23
N GLN A 307 0.00 -4.86 26.03
CA GLN A 307 0.84 -3.67 25.94
C GLN A 307 0.35 -2.74 24.82
N ASN A 308 0.13 -1.47 25.18
CA ASN A 308 -0.31 -0.42 24.28
C ASN A 308 0.89 0.33 23.69
N PHE A 309 0.79 0.69 22.41
CA PHE A 309 1.79 1.48 21.68
C PHE A 309 1.11 2.62 20.97
N SER A 310 1.75 3.79 20.93
CA SER A 310 1.28 4.92 20.12
C SER A 310 1.89 4.83 18.73
N TYR A 311 1.08 4.63 17.70
CA TYR A 311 1.51 4.59 16.30
C TYR A 311 1.17 5.89 15.59
N HIS A 312 2.13 6.42 14.83
CA HIS A 312 1.93 7.52 13.89
C HIS A 312 0.98 7.13 12.75
N PRO A 313 0.38 8.10 12.02
CA PRO A 313 -0.44 7.80 10.85
C PRO A 313 0.34 6.97 9.82
N GLY A 314 -0.22 5.82 9.42
CA GLY A 314 0.41 4.90 8.46
C GLY A 314 1.55 4.06 9.01
N GLU A 315 1.86 4.12 10.31
CA GLU A 315 2.87 3.26 10.93
C GLU A 315 2.37 1.82 11.06
N TRP A 316 3.22 0.86 10.72
CA TRP A 316 2.91 -0.56 10.77
C TRP A 316 4.16 -1.43 10.91
N HIS A 317 3.97 -2.62 11.48
CA HIS A 317 5.04 -3.54 11.85
C HIS A 317 4.60 -4.99 11.64
N ILE A 318 5.54 -5.86 11.31
CA ILE A 318 5.36 -7.32 11.41
C ILE A 318 6.36 -7.85 12.42
N PHE A 319 5.86 -8.38 13.53
CA PHE A 319 6.68 -9.02 14.55
C PHE A 319 6.62 -10.54 14.42
N THR A 320 7.74 -11.18 14.75
CA THR A 320 7.89 -12.63 14.83
C THR A 320 8.50 -13.03 16.17
N ASN A 321 8.05 -14.14 16.76
CA ASN A 321 8.58 -14.63 18.04
C ASN A 321 9.97 -15.27 17.91
N ILE A 322 10.41 -15.56 16.68
CA ILE A 322 11.74 -16.04 16.33
C ILE A 322 12.33 -15.11 15.28
N ARG A 323 13.61 -14.75 15.41
CA ARG A 323 14.31 -13.93 14.43
C ARG A 323 14.49 -14.71 13.12
N VAL A 324 13.71 -14.35 12.10
CA VAL A 324 13.72 -15.02 10.78
C VAL A 324 14.29 -14.17 9.64
N ALA A 325 14.76 -12.95 9.94
CA ALA A 325 15.43 -12.04 9.01
C ALA A 325 16.44 -11.14 9.75
N SER A 326 17.41 -10.61 8.99
CA SER A 326 18.38 -9.62 9.49
C SER A 326 17.79 -8.21 9.62
N GLY A 327 16.68 -7.93 8.94
CA GLY A 327 16.13 -6.58 8.80
C GLY A 327 16.73 -5.81 7.62
N ARG A 328 15.93 -4.89 7.10
CA ARG A 328 16.17 -3.88 6.07
C ARG A 328 15.34 -2.62 6.39
N PRO A 329 15.75 -1.83 7.40
CA PRO A 329 14.95 -0.71 7.92
C PRO A 329 14.70 0.41 6.89
N GLU A 330 15.44 0.45 5.78
CA GLU A 330 15.21 1.41 4.70
C GLU A 330 13.92 1.14 3.89
N LEU A 331 13.39 -0.09 3.95
CA LEU A 331 12.21 -0.51 3.19
C LEU A 331 10.92 0.17 3.68
N ILE A 332 10.76 0.30 5.00
CA ILE A 332 9.58 0.88 5.63
C ILE A 332 10.04 2.03 6.51
N ARG A 333 9.50 3.22 6.26
CA ARG A 333 9.79 4.39 7.09
C ARG A 333 8.50 5.11 7.40
N ASN A 334 8.31 5.46 8.66
CA ASN A 334 7.16 6.26 9.06
C ASN A 334 7.41 7.71 8.67
N TYR A 335 6.40 8.37 8.10
CA TYR A 335 6.50 9.79 7.79
C TYR A 335 6.65 10.59 9.09
N GLN A 336 7.70 11.40 9.14
CA GLN A 336 7.89 12.38 10.19
C GLN A 336 8.28 13.70 9.54
N ASN A 337 7.65 14.78 9.98
CA ASN A 337 8.02 16.12 9.57
C ASN A 337 8.92 16.74 10.63
N PRO A 338 10.16 17.13 10.30
CA PRO A 338 11.07 17.75 11.26
C PRO A 338 10.77 19.24 11.49
N VAL A 339 9.85 19.86 10.76
CA VAL A 339 9.62 21.32 10.85
C VAL A 339 8.24 21.65 11.41
N THR A 340 8.19 22.54 12.39
CA THR A 340 6.94 23.14 12.90
C THR A 340 7.00 24.65 12.75
N VAL A 341 5.87 25.31 12.49
CA VAL A 341 5.80 26.77 12.32
C VAL A 341 4.74 27.36 13.23
N ASP A 342 5.08 28.49 13.84
CA ASP A 342 4.20 29.25 14.72
C ASP A 342 4.12 30.73 14.28
N PRO A 343 2.92 31.28 13.99
CA PRO A 343 1.64 30.57 13.89
C PRO A 343 1.61 29.60 12.70
N PRO A 344 0.85 28.49 12.77
CA PRO A 344 0.79 27.47 11.71
C PRO A 344 0.10 27.96 10.42
N LYS A 345 -0.55 29.12 10.47
CA LYS A 345 -1.18 29.80 9.34
C LYS A 345 -0.73 31.25 9.36
N PHE A 346 -0.05 31.69 8.30
CA PHE A 346 0.56 33.01 8.26
C PHE A 346 0.65 33.53 6.82
N LYS A 347 0.76 34.86 6.70
CA LYS A 347 1.08 35.58 5.47
C LYS A 347 2.56 35.95 5.46
N GLY A 348 3.13 36.19 4.28
CA GLY A 348 4.56 36.49 4.13
C GLY A 348 5.07 37.75 4.87
N ASN A 349 4.18 38.66 5.25
CA ASN A 349 4.53 39.86 6.03
C ASN A 349 4.38 39.69 7.56
N GLN A 350 4.01 38.51 8.04
CA GLN A 350 3.87 38.23 9.46
C GLN A 350 5.14 37.61 10.02
N LYS A 351 5.46 37.96 11.26
CA LYS A 351 6.55 37.33 12.01
C LYS A 351 6.16 35.89 12.32
N ILE A 352 7.06 34.97 12.01
CA ILE A 352 6.90 33.54 12.30
C ILE A 352 8.13 33.00 13.01
N LYS A 353 7.93 31.89 13.71
CA LYS A 353 8.98 31.04 14.25
C LYS A 353 8.97 29.70 13.52
N ILE A 354 10.12 29.30 12.97
CA ILE A 354 10.34 27.98 12.39
C ILE A 354 11.14 27.16 13.40
N LEU A 355 10.58 26.04 13.86
CA LEU A 355 11.24 25.07 14.71
C LEU A 355 11.68 23.85 13.89
N PHE A 356 12.90 23.39 14.12
CA PHE A 356 13.48 22.20 13.51
C PHE A 356 13.79 21.15 14.59
N ASP A 357 13.31 19.93 14.39
CA ASP A 357 13.55 18.77 15.23
C ASP A 357 14.52 17.80 14.53
N ALA A 358 15.77 17.80 15.00
CA ALA A 358 16.83 16.97 14.44
C ALA A 358 16.56 15.45 14.58
N THR A 359 15.69 15.04 15.51
CA THR A 359 15.36 13.61 15.69
C THR A 359 14.44 13.05 14.61
N LYS A 360 13.71 13.92 13.91
CA LYS A 360 12.76 13.57 12.84
C LYS A 360 13.33 13.79 11.44
N ALA A 361 14.54 14.35 11.35
CA ALA A 361 15.15 14.76 10.10
C ALA A 361 15.80 13.57 9.39
N ASP A 362 15.64 13.50 8.08
CA ASP A 362 16.40 12.55 7.27
C ASP A 362 17.85 13.02 7.14
N PRO A 363 18.84 12.18 7.45
CA PRO A 363 20.25 12.58 7.37
C PRO A 363 20.78 12.65 5.94
N LYS A 364 20.03 12.19 4.94
CA LYS A 364 20.38 12.14 3.51
C LYS A 364 21.77 11.54 3.26
N GLY A 365 22.04 10.40 3.91
CA GLY A 365 23.32 9.70 3.81
C GLY A 365 24.45 10.26 4.68
N SER A 366 24.20 11.30 5.49
CA SER A 366 25.14 11.80 6.50
C SER A 366 24.89 11.19 7.89
N LEU A 367 25.57 11.70 8.93
CA LEU A 367 25.34 11.29 10.33
C LEU A 367 24.14 11.98 10.99
N GLY A 368 23.42 12.86 10.29
CA GLY A 368 22.31 13.63 10.84
C GLY A 368 22.75 14.74 11.81
N LEU A 369 21.77 15.51 12.33
CA LEU A 369 22.03 16.72 13.12
C LEU A 369 21.86 16.56 14.64
N ILE A 370 21.66 15.33 15.13
CA ILE A 370 21.64 15.07 16.57
C ILE A 370 23.03 15.33 17.16
N GLY A 371 23.07 16.07 18.27
CA GLY A 371 24.30 16.32 19.04
C GLY A 371 25.30 17.30 18.40
N VAL A 372 24.91 18.07 17.38
CA VAL A 372 25.77 19.09 16.78
C VAL A 372 25.72 20.41 17.57
N ASP A 373 26.82 21.19 17.52
CA ASP A 373 26.92 22.46 18.27
C ASP A 373 26.19 23.63 17.61
N LYS A 374 26.06 23.62 16.28
CA LYS A 374 25.42 24.66 15.49
C LYS A 374 24.61 24.06 14.36
N VAL A 375 23.38 24.54 14.18
CA VAL A 375 22.52 24.24 13.04
C VAL A 375 22.25 25.50 12.24
N TYR A 376 22.29 25.38 10.92
CA TYR A 376 21.96 26.41 9.95
C TYR A 376 20.79 25.94 9.09
N MET A 377 19.77 26.77 8.98
CA MET A 377 18.69 26.63 8.02
C MET A 377 19.14 27.19 6.67
N GLN A 378 19.01 26.37 5.63
CA GLN A 378 19.04 26.78 4.25
C GLN A 378 17.58 26.87 3.78
N ALA A 379 17.22 27.96 3.11
CA ALA A 379 15.84 28.18 2.73
C ALA A 379 15.70 28.92 1.40
N GLY A 380 14.58 28.71 0.71
CA GLY A 380 14.19 29.47 -0.47
C GLY A 380 12.67 29.57 -0.57
N VAL A 381 12.17 30.34 -1.53
CA VAL A 381 10.73 30.54 -1.73
C VAL A 381 10.27 30.18 -3.13
N ILE A 382 9.01 29.76 -3.23
CA ILE A 382 8.26 29.67 -4.49
C ILE A 382 7.23 30.78 -4.45
N PHE A 383 7.15 31.60 -5.51
CA PHE A 383 6.15 32.66 -5.63
C PHE A 383 4.89 32.19 -6.35
N LYS A 384 3.74 32.73 -5.92
CA LYS A 384 2.46 32.56 -6.60
C LYS A 384 2.56 33.08 -8.03
N ASN A 385 1.96 32.36 -8.97
CA ASN A 385 1.88 32.68 -10.40
C ASN A 385 3.22 32.73 -11.17
N SER A 386 4.32 32.27 -10.59
CA SER A 386 5.63 32.24 -11.29
C SER A 386 5.68 31.23 -12.44
N GLY A 387 4.71 30.30 -12.52
CA GLY A 387 4.72 29.20 -13.49
C GLY A 387 5.82 28.15 -13.26
N ASN A 388 6.67 28.36 -12.26
CA ASN A 388 7.82 27.53 -11.90
C ASN A 388 7.70 27.07 -10.44
N GLN A 389 8.05 25.81 -10.16
CA GLN A 389 8.04 25.24 -8.81
C GLN A 389 9.45 25.17 -8.18
N ASN A 390 10.46 25.75 -8.83
CA ASN A 390 11.81 25.82 -8.29
C ASN A 390 11.91 26.88 -7.18
N LEU A 391 12.76 26.60 -6.19
CA LEU A 391 13.10 27.57 -5.16
C LEU A 391 13.87 28.75 -5.74
N GLN A 392 13.48 29.94 -5.32
CA GLN A 392 14.07 31.23 -5.66
C GLN A 392 14.46 31.96 -4.37
N HIS A 393 15.25 33.04 -4.49
CA HIS A 393 15.69 33.85 -3.35
C HIS A 393 16.29 32.98 -2.23
N ILE A 394 17.23 32.10 -2.57
CA ILE A 394 17.86 31.22 -1.59
C ILE A 394 18.62 32.05 -0.55
N VAL A 395 18.33 31.80 0.72
CA VAL A 395 19.02 32.36 1.88
C VAL A 395 19.71 31.24 2.64
N GLY A 396 21.00 31.46 2.89
CA GLY A 396 21.91 30.47 3.43
C GLY A 396 23.11 30.29 2.50
N ASN A 397 24.26 30.00 3.08
CA ASN A 397 25.49 29.68 2.36
C ASN A 397 26.23 28.57 3.10
N TYR A 398 27.43 28.20 2.65
CA TYR A 398 28.25 27.14 3.26
C TYR A 398 29.33 27.67 4.22
N ASN A 399 29.20 28.93 4.66
CA ASN A 399 30.09 29.56 5.63
C ASN A 399 29.48 29.52 7.05
N ASP A 400 30.33 29.63 8.07
CA ASP A 400 29.92 29.83 9.47
C ASP A 400 29.82 31.35 9.77
N ASP A 401 29.02 32.07 8.98
CA ASP A 401 28.91 33.55 9.03
C ASP A 401 27.64 34.06 9.73
N GLY A 402 26.82 33.14 10.27
CA GLY A 402 25.59 33.46 10.98
C GLY A 402 24.33 33.51 10.10
N VAL A 403 24.45 33.50 8.77
CA VAL A 403 23.27 33.54 7.88
C VAL A 403 22.50 32.21 7.99
N GLY A 404 21.24 32.30 8.42
CA GLY A 404 20.39 31.12 8.66
C GLY A 404 20.73 30.35 9.95
N LYS A 405 21.62 30.87 10.80
CA LYS A 405 21.95 30.22 12.08
C LYS A 405 20.72 30.13 12.96
N MET A 406 20.43 28.92 13.43
CA MET A 406 19.31 28.67 14.33
C MET A 406 19.76 28.79 15.79
N ILE A 407 18.82 29.15 16.65
CA ILE A 407 18.97 29.21 18.10
C ILE A 407 18.62 27.84 18.69
N LYS A 408 19.49 27.28 19.53
CA LYS A 408 19.24 26.01 20.22
C LYS A 408 18.16 26.22 21.28
N VAL A 409 17.03 25.52 21.16
CA VAL A 409 15.95 25.52 22.17
C VAL A 409 16.21 24.42 23.21
N ASN A 410 16.59 23.23 22.75
CA ASN A 410 17.08 22.12 23.57
C ASN A 410 18.03 21.25 22.74
N ASP A 411 18.41 20.06 23.23
CA ASP A 411 19.43 19.22 22.58
C ASP A 411 19.18 18.88 21.12
N ASN A 412 17.93 18.77 20.69
CA ASN A 412 17.60 18.40 19.31
C ASN A 412 16.64 19.39 18.62
N ILE A 413 16.09 20.36 19.35
CA ILE A 413 15.19 21.36 18.81
C ILE A 413 15.93 22.69 18.62
N TRP A 414 15.79 23.24 17.42
CA TRP A 414 16.38 24.52 17.00
C TRP A 414 15.29 25.44 16.48
N GLU A 415 15.43 26.75 16.63
CA GLU A 415 14.47 27.71 16.11
C GLU A 415 15.11 28.89 15.37
N ILE A 416 14.38 29.47 14.43
CA ILE A 416 14.70 30.77 13.83
C ILE A 416 13.42 31.58 13.68
N GLU A 417 13.52 32.87 13.98
CA GLU A 417 12.41 33.82 13.90
C GLU A 417 12.66 34.78 12.74
N LEU A 418 11.65 34.98 11.89
CA LEU A 418 11.78 35.80 10.68
C LEU A 418 10.44 36.36 10.21
N VAL A 419 10.49 37.38 9.35
CA VAL A 419 9.35 37.83 8.53
C VAL A 419 9.65 37.39 7.10
N PRO A 420 8.88 36.46 6.49
CA PRO A 420 9.25 35.84 5.22
C PRO A 420 9.60 36.83 4.10
N ASN A 421 8.75 37.84 3.87
CA ASN A 421 8.98 38.83 2.80
C ASN A 421 10.28 39.61 2.99
N GLN A 422 10.67 39.87 4.24
CA GLN A 422 11.93 40.55 4.56
C GLN A 422 13.12 39.61 4.44
N TYR A 423 13.00 38.40 5.01
CA TYR A 423 14.07 37.41 5.03
C TYR A 423 14.50 36.99 3.63
N PHE A 424 13.53 36.79 2.72
CA PHE A 424 13.79 36.39 1.34
C PHE A 424 13.88 37.57 0.36
N ASN A 425 13.81 38.81 0.84
CA ASN A 425 13.77 40.01 -0.03
C ASN A 425 12.74 39.88 -1.17
N ALA A 426 11.51 39.53 -0.83
CA ALA A 426 10.44 39.20 -1.79
C ALA A 426 9.79 40.42 -2.45
N GLY A 427 10.04 41.64 -1.94
CA GLY A 427 9.36 42.84 -2.42
C GLY A 427 7.83 42.71 -2.37
N ASP A 428 7.19 42.98 -3.50
CA ASP A 428 5.72 42.89 -3.68
C ASP A 428 5.24 41.50 -4.13
N GLU A 429 6.15 40.55 -4.39
CA GLU A 429 5.81 39.21 -4.82
C GLU A 429 5.18 38.39 -3.69
N GLN A 430 4.15 37.62 -4.03
CA GLN A 430 3.45 36.79 -3.05
C GLN A 430 4.12 35.42 -2.94
N ILE A 431 4.75 35.13 -1.80
CA ILE A 431 5.27 33.80 -1.49
C ILE A 431 4.11 32.80 -1.40
N ASP A 432 4.23 31.67 -2.08
CA ASP A 432 3.35 30.50 -1.99
C ASP A 432 3.90 29.49 -0.97
N LYS A 433 5.20 29.17 -1.07
CA LYS A 433 5.86 28.18 -0.21
C LYS A 433 7.27 28.62 0.18
N ILE A 434 7.70 28.19 1.37
CA ILE A 434 9.09 28.26 1.82
C ILE A 434 9.63 26.83 1.85
N GLY A 435 10.67 26.55 1.06
CA GLY A 435 11.39 25.28 1.12
C GLY A 435 12.60 25.39 2.05
N VAL A 436 12.77 24.44 2.97
CA VAL A 436 13.86 24.44 3.96
C VAL A 436 14.59 23.10 4.05
N TRP A 437 15.89 23.17 4.33
CA TRP A 437 16.73 22.06 4.75
C TRP A 437 17.83 22.56 5.69
N PHE A 438 18.52 21.66 6.38
CA PHE A 438 19.36 22.01 7.51
C PHE A 438 20.76 21.41 7.38
N ARG A 439 21.76 22.10 7.93
CA ARG A 439 23.16 21.65 7.97
C ARG A 439 23.83 22.01 9.29
N ASN A 440 24.95 21.37 9.59
CA ASN A 440 25.86 21.83 10.63
C ASN A 440 26.88 22.87 10.11
N ALA A 441 27.72 23.41 10.99
CA ALA A 441 28.64 24.51 10.67
C ALA A 441 29.71 24.17 9.62
N ASP A 442 30.26 22.95 9.65
CA ASP A 442 31.33 22.50 8.75
C ASP A 442 30.80 21.85 7.46
N ASN A 443 29.48 21.79 7.29
CA ASN A 443 28.80 21.21 6.12
C ASN A 443 29.02 19.70 5.92
N THR A 444 29.31 18.95 6.99
CA THR A 444 29.48 17.48 6.93
C THR A 444 28.21 16.71 7.32
N ARG A 445 27.24 17.37 7.96
CA ARG A 445 26.00 16.75 8.43
C ARG A 445 24.80 17.55 7.98
N PHE A 446 23.74 16.84 7.61
CA PHE A 446 22.53 17.43 7.05
C PHE A 446 21.26 16.91 7.72
N GLY A 447 20.20 17.71 7.63
CA GLY A 447 18.86 17.34 8.03
C GLY A 447 17.86 17.77 6.95
N TYR A 448 17.15 16.81 6.41
CA TYR A 448 16.14 16.99 5.37
C TYR A 448 14.78 16.51 5.87
N GLY A 449 13.75 16.77 5.07
CA GLY A 449 12.43 16.17 5.23
C GLY A 449 12.43 14.67 4.93
N TYR A 450 11.24 14.09 5.00
CA TYR A 450 11.04 12.65 4.78
C TYR A 450 11.67 12.17 3.47
N ARG A 451 12.41 11.05 3.52
CA ARG A 451 13.17 10.46 2.40
C ARG A 451 14.22 11.40 1.76
N GLY A 452 14.70 12.40 2.49
CA GLY A 452 15.76 13.31 2.02
C GLY A 452 15.26 14.48 1.19
N GLU A 453 13.94 14.69 1.15
CA GLU A 453 13.29 15.79 0.44
C GLU A 453 13.42 17.13 1.16
N ILE A 454 13.22 18.22 0.42
CA ILE A 454 13.08 19.55 1.01
C ILE A 454 11.74 19.63 1.75
N VAL A 455 11.73 20.26 2.92
CA VAL A 455 10.48 20.50 3.66
C VAL A 455 9.83 21.77 3.15
N TYR A 456 8.58 21.70 2.73
CA TYR A 456 7.82 22.86 2.25
C TYR A 456 6.80 23.34 3.28
N ILE A 457 6.82 24.64 3.52
CA ILE A 457 5.91 25.36 4.42
C ILE A 457 5.01 26.23 3.57
N ASN A 458 3.68 26.08 3.68
CA ASN A 458 2.72 26.88 2.91
C ASN A 458 2.54 28.29 3.52
N VAL A 459 2.39 29.30 2.65
CA VAL A 459 2.13 30.70 3.00
C VAL A 459 0.78 31.12 2.41
N LEU A 460 -0.07 31.80 3.21
CA LEU A 460 -1.45 32.15 2.84
C LEU A 460 -1.57 33.31 1.85
#